data_AF-A0A5P2UJV3-F1
#
_entry.id   AF-A0A5P2UJV3-F1
#
_cell.length_a   1.000
_cell.length_b   1.000
_cell.length_c   1.000
_cell.angle_alpha   90.00
_cell.angle_beta   90.00
_cell.angle_gamma   90.00
#
_symmetry.space_group_name_H-M   'P 1'
#
loop_
_entity.id
_entity.type
_entity.pdbx_description
1 polymer ?
#
loop_
_entity_poly.entity_id
_entity_poly.type
_entity_poly.pdbx_seq_one_letter_code
_entity_poly.pdbx_strand_id
1 'polypeptide(L)'
;MLTLHTAGHLVAGAGSEPVPDGAVLVEGDRIARVGPYGDLAASHPHARVRRWPGVLTPGLLVRGADGLLERTYYPDDPYETAELGTGPITGEAALAALGMTEARWGHSARRGTQKLLARGVTALTGRFTIPAVRTAVVRSGLVVLAPAGPADGAGASLDPFAGREEAGQAFHGVLEPGAPARFAVFAVTDPGALLAEGATTCVATVIGGRLLHRRR
;
A
#
# COMPACT_ATOMS: atom_id res chain seq x y z
N MET A 1 -22.26 6.83 -1.01
CA MET A 1 -22.23 6.33 -2.42
C MET A 1 -21.64 4.94 -2.41
N LEU A 2 -22.37 3.96 -2.93
CA LEU A 2 -21.89 2.58 -3.09
C LEU A 2 -20.92 2.50 -4.27
N THR A 3 -19.77 1.84 -4.08
CA THR A 3 -18.79 1.61 -5.14
C THR A 3 -18.40 0.13 -5.19
N LEU A 4 -18.52 -0.49 -6.36
CA LEU A 4 -18.02 -1.84 -6.63
C LEU A 4 -16.61 -1.76 -7.22
N HIS A 5 -15.65 -2.38 -6.56
CA HIS A 5 -14.31 -2.62 -7.11
C HIS A 5 -14.22 -4.09 -7.52
N THR A 6 -13.96 -4.35 -8.79
CA THR A 6 -13.85 -5.71 -9.34
C THR A 6 -12.54 -5.89 -10.11
N ALA A 7 -12.00 -7.10 -10.05
CA ALA A 7 -10.81 -7.53 -10.78
C ALA A 7 -11.00 -8.99 -11.25
N GLY A 8 -10.06 -9.52 -12.04
CA GLY A 8 -10.15 -10.90 -12.54
C GLY A 8 -10.09 -11.94 -11.43
N HIS A 9 -9.41 -11.62 -10.32
CA HIS A 9 -9.45 -12.41 -9.09
C HIS A 9 -9.57 -11.51 -7.85
N LEU A 10 -10.23 -12.02 -6.82
CA LEU A 10 -10.21 -11.45 -5.48
C LEU A 10 -9.66 -12.46 -4.49
N VAL A 11 -8.66 -12.08 -3.71
CA VAL A 11 -8.19 -12.85 -2.56
C VAL A 11 -8.65 -12.12 -1.30
N ALA A 12 -9.53 -12.73 -0.51
CA ALA A 12 -10.16 -12.06 0.63
C ALA A 12 -9.19 -11.91 1.83
N GLY A 13 -8.21 -12.79 1.97
CA GLY A 13 -7.28 -12.83 3.09
C GLY A 13 -6.18 -13.85 2.87
N ALA A 14 -5.25 -13.92 3.82
CA ALA A 14 -4.19 -14.94 3.80
C ALA A 14 -4.81 -16.34 3.86
N GLY A 15 -4.34 -17.26 2.99
CA GLY A 15 -4.87 -18.62 2.89
C GLY A 15 -6.32 -18.72 2.37
N SER A 16 -6.93 -17.63 1.92
CA SER A 16 -8.28 -17.66 1.33
C SER A 16 -8.22 -18.12 -0.12
N GLU A 17 -9.14 -18.99 -0.51
CA GLU A 17 -9.35 -19.35 -1.91
C GLU A 17 -9.70 -18.11 -2.75
N PRO A 18 -9.05 -17.90 -3.92
CA PRO A 18 -9.39 -16.80 -4.80
C PRO A 18 -10.82 -16.92 -5.34
N VAL A 19 -11.53 -15.80 -5.39
CA VAL A 19 -12.84 -15.68 -6.06
C VAL A 19 -12.62 -15.18 -7.48
N PRO A 20 -12.88 -16.00 -8.52
CA PRO A 20 -12.84 -15.56 -9.91
C PRO A 20 -13.86 -14.44 -10.16
N ASP A 21 -13.45 -13.44 -10.94
CA ASP A 21 -14.23 -12.22 -11.19
C ASP A 21 -14.78 -11.59 -9.91
N GLY A 22 -13.99 -11.65 -8.83
CA GLY A 22 -14.41 -11.18 -7.52
C GLY A 22 -14.53 -9.66 -7.42
N ALA A 23 -15.30 -9.22 -6.42
CA ALA A 23 -15.54 -7.81 -6.16
C ALA A 23 -15.71 -7.51 -4.67
N VAL A 24 -15.37 -6.27 -4.31
CA VAL A 24 -15.67 -5.64 -3.01
C VAL A 24 -16.66 -4.51 -3.25
N LEU A 25 -17.80 -4.57 -2.56
CA LEU A 25 -18.75 -3.47 -2.45
C LEU A 25 -18.36 -2.59 -1.26
N VAL A 26 -18.15 -1.30 -1.50
CA VAL A 26 -17.75 -0.32 -0.51
C VAL A 26 -18.88 0.68 -0.26
N GLU A 27 -19.18 0.91 1.01
CA GLU A 27 -20.08 1.97 1.48
C GLU A 27 -19.33 2.88 2.46
N GLY A 28 -19.13 4.14 2.07
CA GLY A 28 -18.36 5.07 2.89
C GLY A 28 -16.92 4.60 3.07
N ASP A 29 -16.52 4.33 4.31
CA ASP A 29 -15.20 3.82 4.69
C ASP A 29 -15.18 2.32 4.99
N ARG A 30 -16.29 1.60 4.74
CA ARG A 30 -16.47 0.19 5.09
C ARG A 30 -16.77 -0.69 3.89
N ILE A 31 -16.41 -1.96 4.03
CA ILE A 31 -16.81 -3.03 3.12
C ILE A 31 -18.24 -3.44 3.47
N ALA A 32 -19.15 -3.33 2.52
CA ALA A 32 -20.54 -3.78 2.68
C ALA A 32 -20.69 -5.27 2.35
N ARG A 33 -20.05 -5.73 1.26
CA ARG A 33 -20.09 -7.11 0.76
C ARG A 33 -18.82 -7.46 -0.01
N VAL A 34 -18.51 -8.76 -0.06
CA VAL A 34 -17.44 -9.35 -0.87
C VAL A 34 -17.99 -10.61 -1.53
N GLY A 35 -17.64 -10.86 -2.79
CA GLY A 35 -18.11 -12.03 -3.53
C GLY A 35 -17.94 -11.89 -5.05
N PRO A 36 -18.56 -12.78 -5.84
CA PRO A 36 -18.54 -12.67 -7.29
C PRO A 36 -19.14 -11.35 -7.79
N TYR A 37 -18.52 -10.74 -8.80
CA TYR A 37 -18.97 -9.48 -9.37
C TYR A 37 -20.41 -9.56 -9.90
N GLY A 38 -20.78 -10.65 -10.57
CA GLY A 38 -22.11 -10.82 -11.16
C GLY A 38 -23.23 -10.68 -10.13
N ASP A 39 -23.10 -11.37 -9.01
CA ASP A 39 -24.09 -11.37 -7.92
C ASP A 39 -24.19 -9.99 -7.25
N LEU A 40 -23.04 -9.35 -6.99
CA LEU A 40 -23.00 -8.04 -6.37
C LEU A 40 -23.54 -6.93 -7.31
N ALA A 41 -23.25 -7.02 -8.61
CA ALA A 41 -23.76 -6.09 -9.61
C ALA A 41 -25.27 -6.23 -9.82
N ALA A 42 -25.79 -7.46 -9.83
CA ALA A 42 -27.23 -7.72 -9.93
C ALA A 42 -28.01 -7.20 -8.71
N SER A 43 -27.46 -7.39 -7.50
CA SER A 43 -28.08 -6.92 -6.25
C SER A 43 -27.92 -5.41 -6.02
N HIS A 44 -26.92 -4.77 -6.63
CA HIS A 44 -26.62 -3.34 -6.45
C HIS A 44 -26.43 -2.62 -7.79
N PRO A 45 -27.46 -2.57 -8.67
CA PRO A 45 -27.33 -2.05 -10.03
C PRO A 45 -26.97 -0.56 -10.09
N HIS A 46 -27.20 0.19 -9.01
CA HIS A 46 -26.87 1.61 -8.90
C HIS A 46 -25.46 1.89 -8.33
N ALA A 47 -24.73 0.86 -7.91
CA ALA A 47 -23.38 1.04 -7.38
C ALA A 47 -22.43 1.49 -8.49
N ARG A 48 -21.59 2.48 -8.20
CA ARG A 48 -20.55 2.92 -9.14
C ARG A 48 -19.55 1.78 -9.35
N VAL A 49 -19.39 1.31 -10.58
CA VAL A 49 -18.46 0.22 -10.89
C VAL A 49 -17.07 0.76 -11.26
N ARG A 50 -16.03 0.17 -10.67
CA ARG A 50 -14.63 0.34 -11.03
C ARG A 50 -14.04 -1.02 -11.36
N ARG A 51 -13.68 -1.21 -12.61
CA ARG A 51 -13.03 -2.42 -13.11
C ARG A 51 -11.53 -2.22 -13.14
N TRP A 52 -10.79 -3.20 -12.63
CA TRP A 52 -9.34 -3.20 -12.56
C TRP A 52 -8.80 -4.47 -13.22
N PRO A 53 -7.59 -4.43 -13.79
CA PRO A 53 -6.91 -5.64 -14.22
C PRO A 53 -6.40 -6.44 -13.00
N GLY A 54 -6.22 -7.75 -13.20
CA GLY A 54 -5.47 -8.63 -12.31
C GLY A 54 -6.18 -8.98 -11.01
N VAL A 55 -5.51 -8.77 -9.86
CA VAL A 55 -5.88 -9.36 -8.57
C VAL A 55 -6.15 -8.26 -7.52
N LEU A 56 -7.30 -8.34 -6.87
CA LEU A 56 -7.70 -7.51 -5.73
C LEU A 56 -7.41 -8.25 -4.42
N THR A 57 -6.69 -7.62 -3.49
CA THR A 57 -6.31 -8.20 -2.19
C THR A 57 -6.56 -7.20 -1.04
N PRO A 58 -6.50 -7.62 0.24
CA PRO A 58 -6.23 -6.69 1.33
C PRO A 58 -5.04 -5.78 0.99
N GLY A 59 -5.04 -4.59 1.58
CA GLY A 59 -3.88 -3.71 1.47
C GLY A 59 -2.65 -4.34 2.12
N LEU A 60 -1.45 -3.87 1.79
CA LEU A 60 -0.22 -4.46 2.29
C LEU A 60 0.31 -3.77 3.55
N LEU A 61 1.09 -4.51 4.35
CA LEU A 61 1.80 -4.05 5.53
C LEU A 61 3.31 -3.95 5.25
N VAL A 62 3.91 -2.80 5.51
CA VAL A 62 5.37 -2.63 5.55
C VAL A 62 5.88 -2.51 6.98
N ARG A 63 6.97 -3.21 7.28
CA ARG A 63 7.59 -3.20 8.61
C ARG A 63 8.85 -2.34 8.63
N GLY A 64 9.20 -1.80 9.80
CA GLY A 64 10.38 -0.93 9.97
C GLY A 64 10.37 0.36 9.15
N ALA A 65 9.20 0.97 8.94
CA ALA A 65 9.04 2.13 8.05
C ALA A 65 9.78 3.40 8.50
N ASP A 66 10.24 3.49 9.75
CA ASP A 66 11.20 4.50 10.20
C ASP A 66 12.51 4.43 9.40
N GLY A 67 12.96 3.24 8.97
CA GLY A 67 14.10 3.10 8.07
C GLY A 67 13.87 3.74 6.71
N LEU A 68 12.65 3.60 6.18
CA LEU A 68 12.25 4.14 4.88
C LEU A 68 11.95 5.64 4.92
N LEU A 69 11.51 6.17 6.06
CA LEU A 69 10.97 7.53 6.12
C LEU A 69 11.79 8.49 7.00
N GLU A 70 12.60 8.00 7.95
CA GLU A 70 13.49 8.80 8.81
C GLU A 70 14.98 8.48 8.62
N ARG A 71 15.33 7.41 7.89
CA ARG A 71 16.73 7.06 7.59
C ARG A 71 17.02 6.91 6.10
N THR A 72 16.10 7.39 5.27
CA THR A 72 16.23 7.38 3.81
C THR A 72 15.81 8.73 3.26
N TYR A 73 16.65 9.30 2.39
CA TYR A 73 16.29 10.45 1.58
C TYR A 73 15.90 10.00 0.17
N TYR A 74 14.73 10.43 -0.29
CA TYR A 74 14.30 10.24 -1.68
C TYR A 74 14.49 11.57 -2.42
N PRO A 75 15.41 11.67 -3.39
CA PRO A 75 15.59 12.87 -4.20
C PRO A 75 14.30 13.29 -4.92
N ASP A 76 14.12 14.60 -5.08
CA ASP A 76 13.01 15.18 -5.83
C ASP A 76 13.28 15.13 -7.34
N ASP A 77 12.32 14.65 -8.11
CA ASP A 77 12.40 14.56 -9.58
C ASP A 77 11.50 15.64 -10.20
N PRO A 78 12.01 16.53 -11.09
CA PRO A 78 13.34 16.52 -11.73
C PRO A 78 14.43 17.36 -11.06
N TYR A 79 14.15 17.98 -9.90
CA TYR A 79 14.98 19.07 -9.38
C TYR A 79 16.31 18.64 -8.74
N GLU A 80 16.36 17.47 -8.12
CA GLU A 80 17.55 16.98 -7.41
C GLU A 80 18.15 15.74 -8.07
N THR A 81 17.41 15.05 -8.93
CA THR A 81 17.82 13.77 -9.53
C THR A 81 19.04 13.88 -10.44
N ALA A 82 19.30 15.05 -11.04
CA ALA A 82 20.48 15.30 -11.85
C ALA A 82 21.79 15.32 -11.02
N GLU A 83 21.72 15.77 -9.77
CA GLU A 83 22.89 15.89 -8.87
C GLU A 83 23.01 14.70 -7.93
N LEU A 84 21.89 14.29 -7.33
CA LEU A 84 21.83 13.27 -6.28
C LEU A 84 21.55 11.86 -6.82
N GLY A 85 21.21 11.75 -8.11
CA GLY A 85 20.71 10.52 -8.71
C GLY A 85 19.25 10.23 -8.38
N THR A 86 18.72 9.15 -8.96
CA THR A 86 17.30 8.74 -8.81
C THR A 86 17.07 7.74 -7.67
N GLY A 87 18.15 7.18 -7.12
CA GLY A 87 18.11 6.19 -6.07
C GLY A 87 17.85 6.79 -4.68
N PRO A 88 17.34 5.98 -3.73
CA PRO A 88 17.29 6.39 -2.33
C PRO A 88 18.70 6.58 -1.77
N ILE A 89 18.90 7.65 -1.01
CA ILE A 89 20.14 7.90 -0.26
C ILE A 89 19.93 7.43 1.17
N THR A 90 20.84 6.58 1.65
CA THR A 90 20.79 6.00 3.00
C THR A 90 22.16 6.11 3.66
N GLY A 91 22.21 5.91 4.98
CA GLY A 91 23.43 5.99 5.77
C GLY A 91 23.63 7.38 6.40
N GLU A 92 24.08 7.38 7.65
CA GLU A 92 24.15 8.59 8.47
C GLU A 92 25.08 9.66 7.86
N ALA A 93 26.26 9.28 7.39
CA ALA A 93 27.21 10.22 6.80
C ALA A 93 26.66 10.87 5.51
N ALA A 94 26.02 10.09 4.64
CA ALA A 94 25.42 10.61 3.41
C ALA A 94 24.26 11.55 3.70
N LEU A 95 23.40 11.21 4.68
CA LEU A 95 22.32 12.08 5.11
C LEU A 95 22.85 13.36 5.77
N ALA A 96 23.88 13.27 6.60
CA ALA A 96 24.50 14.45 7.21
C ALA A 96 25.06 15.42 6.15
N ALA A 97 25.68 14.90 5.09
CA ALA A 97 26.19 15.71 3.98
C ALA A 97 25.10 16.48 3.21
N LEU A 98 23.84 16.02 3.23
CA LEU A 98 22.71 16.71 2.58
C LEU A 98 22.17 17.90 3.38
N GLY A 99 22.65 18.15 4.60
CA GLY A 99 22.14 19.21 5.46
C GLY A 99 20.64 19.03 5.74
N MET A 100 20.27 17.88 6.32
CA MET A 100 18.86 17.47 6.50
C MET A 100 18.06 18.42 7.39
N THR A 101 17.31 19.33 6.77
CA THR A 101 16.35 20.22 7.42
C THR A 101 15.01 19.52 7.68
N GLU A 102 14.17 20.08 8.56
CA GLU A 102 12.80 19.61 8.81
C GLU A 102 11.97 19.56 7.51
N ALA A 103 12.12 20.59 6.66
CA ALA A 103 11.50 20.62 5.34
C ALA A 103 12.00 19.48 4.43
N ARG A 104 13.32 19.24 4.36
CA ARG A 104 13.90 18.16 3.54
C ARG A 104 13.39 16.78 3.99
N TRP A 105 13.31 16.55 5.30
CA TRP A 105 12.67 15.36 5.87
C TRP A 105 11.20 15.22 5.47
N GLY A 106 10.41 16.29 5.63
CA GLY A 106 8.99 16.29 5.29
C GLY A 106 8.72 16.01 3.81
N HIS A 107 9.49 16.63 2.90
CA HIS A 107 9.38 16.40 1.47
C HIS A 107 9.77 14.97 1.08
N SER A 108 10.90 14.47 1.61
CA SER A 108 11.33 13.09 1.41
C SER A 108 10.26 12.09 1.88
N ALA A 109 9.74 12.27 3.09
CA ALA A 109 8.73 11.38 3.64
C ALA A 109 7.43 11.38 2.81
N ARG A 110 7.00 12.53 2.28
CA ARG A 110 5.84 12.57 1.36
C ARG A 110 6.11 11.71 0.12
N ARG A 111 7.28 11.85 -0.52
CA ARG A 111 7.67 10.98 -1.65
C ARG A 111 7.73 9.51 -1.25
N GLY A 112 8.28 9.19 -0.08
CA GLY A 112 8.31 7.83 0.47
C GLY A 112 6.91 7.24 0.67
N THR A 113 5.99 7.97 1.29
CA THR A 113 4.60 7.53 1.46
C THR A 113 3.88 7.32 0.12
N GLN A 114 4.13 8.17 -0.88
CA GLN A 114 3.60 7.96 -2.23
C GLN A 114 4.17 6.69 -2.87
N LYS A 115 5.46 6.42 -2.70
CA LYS A 115 6.09 5.17 -3.16
C LYS A 115 5.49 3.94 -2.47
N LEU A 116 5.11 4.03 -1.19
CA LEU A 116 4.43 2.94 -0.46
C LEU A 116 2.99 2.74 -0.96
N LEU A 117 2.22 3.82 -1.10
CA LEU A 117 0.88 3.78 -1.68
C LEU A 117 0.89 3.20 -3.09
N ALA A 118 1.91 3.54 -3.90
CA ALA A 118 2.11 2.99 -5.24
C ALA A 118 2.44 1.49 -5.29
N ARG A 119 2.60 0.85 -4.13
CA ARG A 119 2.89 -0.59 -3.97
C ARG A 119 1.77 -1.33 -3.22
N GLY A 120 0.60 -0.72 -3.07
CA GLY A 120 -0.53 -1.35 -2.39
C GLY A 120 -0.48 -1.25 -0.87
N VAL A 121 0.47 -0.51 -0.29
CA VAL A 121 0.63 -0.42 1.17
C VAL A 121 -0.51 0.42 1.77
N THR A 122 -1.15 -0.12 2.81
CA THR A 122 -2.20 0.58 3.56
C THR A 122 -1.88 0.72 5.05
N ALA A 123 -0.90 -0.03 5.53
CA ALA A 123 -0.40 0.05 6.89
C ALA A 123 1.11 -0.07 6.94
N LEU A 124 1.68 0.49 8.00
CA LEU A 124 3.08 0.38 8.29
C LEU A 124 3.34 0.27 9.79
N THR A 125 4.44 -0.34 10.17
CA THR A 125 4.97 -0.27 11.54
C THR A 125 6.22 0.59 11.55
N GLY A 126 6.38 1.46 12.55
CA GLY A 126 7.60 2.23 12.70
C GLY A 126 7.48 3.25 13.83
N ARG A 127 8.63 3.72 14.32
CA ARG A 127 8.69 4.79 15.32
C ARG A 127 9.11 6.08 14.64
N PHE A 128 8.15 6.97 14.39
CA PHE A 128 8.44 8.29 13.83
C PHE A 128 8.76 9.28 14.95
N THR A 129 9.95 9.84 14.93
CA THR A 129 10.47 10.81 15.88
C THR A 129 10.53 12.22 15.29
N ILE A 130 10.69 12.34 13.96
CA ILE A 130 10.79 13.61 13.25
C ILE A 130 9.38 14.18 12.99
N PRO A 131 9.06 15.40 13.47
CA PRO A 131 7.71 15.99 13.32
C PRO A 131 7.20 16.07 11.88
N ALA A 132 8.06 16.49 10.94
CA ALA A 132 7.76 16.55 9.50
C ALA A 132 7.29 15.21 8.94
N VAL A 133 8.00 14.14 9.33
CA VAL A 133 7.77 12.78 8.85
C VAL A 133 6.47 12.25 9.42
N ARG A 134 6.23 12.41 10.72
CA ARG A 134 4.94 12.07 11.36
C ARG A 134 3.77 12.74 10.65
N THR A 135 3.91 14.04 10.34
CA THR A 135 2.89 14.80 9.61
C THR A 135 2.65 14.24 8.21
N ALA A 136 3.72 13.89 7.48
CA ALA A 136 3.60 13.29 6.16
C ALA A 136 2.88 11.92 6.22
N VAL A 137 3.23 11.06 7.18
CA VAL A 137 2.58 9.76 7.38
C VAL A 137 1.10 9.92 7.70
N VAL A 138 0.75 10.75 8.69
CA VAL A 138 -0.67 10.98 9.06
C VAL A 138 -1.48 11.50 7.86
N ARG A 139 -0.94 12.45 7.10
CA ARG A 139 -1.63 13.02 5.93
C ARG A 139 -1.73 12.07 4.74
N SER A 140 -0.88 11.04 4.67
CA SER A 140 -0.94 10.03 3.62
C SER A 140 -2.14 9.08 3.76
N GLY A 141 -2.74 8.98 4.95
CA GLY A 141 -3.83 8.05 5.26
C GLY A 141 -3.36 6.63 5.62
N LEU A 142 -2.05 6.34 5.57
CA LEU A 142 -1.50 5.05 6.01
C LEU A 142 -1.79 4.81 7.50
N VAL A 143 -2.17 3.57 7.83
CA VAL A 143 -2.35 3.16 9.23
C VAL A 143 -0.99 2.92 9.87
N VAL A 144 -0.73 3.57 11.00
CA VAL A 144 0.46 3.31 11.80
C VAL A 144 0.13 2.28 12.86
N LEU A 145 0.77 1.13 12.79
CA LEU A 145 0.66 0.06 13.77
C LEU A 145 1.85 0.12 14.73
N ALA A 146 1.64 -0.40 15.95
CA ALA A 146 2.74 -0.63 16.87
C ALA A 146 3.79 -1.56 16.21
N PRO A 147 5.09 -1.34 16.42
CA PRO A 147 6.10 -2.29 16.00
C PRO A 147 5.78 -3.67 16.57
N ALA A 148 5.82 -4.70 15.74
CA ALA A 148 5.89 -6.07 16.26
C ALA A 148 7.17 -6.21 17.11
N GLY A 149 7.17 -7.15 18.06
CA GLY A 149 8.35 -7.43 18.87
C GLY A 149 9.60 -7.75 18.02
N PRO A 150 10.77 -7.98 18.66
CA PRO A 150 12.08 -8.07 18.00
C PRO A 150 12.30 -9.23 16.99
N ALA A 151 11.24 -9.82 16.42
CA ALA A 151 11.29 -11.03 15.60
C ALA A 151 11.44 -10.81 14.08
N ASP A 152 11.26 -9.60 13.55
CA ASP A 152 11.38 -9.37 12.11
C ASP A 152 12.80 -8.90 11.76
N GLY A 153 13.73 -9.84 11.61
CA GLY A 153 15.10 -9.61 11.15
C GLY A 153 15.21 -9.16 9.68
N ALA A 154 14.09 -8.96 8.98
CA ALA A 154 14.06 -8.38 7.65
C ALA A 154 14.19 -6.86 7.75
N GLY A 155 15.27 -6.32 7.17
CA GLY A 155 15.46 -4.87 7.06
C GLY A 155 14.28 -4.18 6.38
N ALA A 156 14.14 -2.88 6.63
CA ALA A 156 13.07 -2.08 6.04
C ALA A 156 13.17 -2.11 4.51
N SER A 157 12.10 -2.54 3.83
CA SER A 157 12.03 -2.65 2.37
C SER A 157 10.85 -1.87 1.83
N LEU A 158 11.05 -1.19 0.69
CA LEU A 158 9.94 -0.62 -0.08
C LEU A 158 9.06 -1.71 -0.68
N ASP A 159 9.61 -2.89 -0.95
CA ASP A 159 8.88 -4.06 -1.43
C ASP A 159 8.22 -4.78 -0.23
N PRO A 160 6.88 -4.78 -0.12
CA PRO A 160 6.18 -5.44 0.98
C PRO A 160 6.25 -6.98 0.94
N PHE A 161 6.59 -7.56 -0.23
CA PHE A 161 6.72 -9.00 -0.43
C PHE A 161 8.16 -9.50 -0.21
N ALA A 162 9.13 -8.61 -0.04
CA ALA A 162 10.51 -8.99 0.19
C ALA A 162 10.66 -9.89 1.43
N GLY A 163 11.29 -11.05 1.23
CA GLY A 163 11.52 -12.04 2.29
C GLY A 163 10.25 -12.76 2.76
N ARG A 164 9.16 -12.73 1.97
CA ARG A 164 7.95 -13.53 2.23
C ARG A 164 7.99 -14.81 1.42
N GLU A 165 7.44 -15.86 2.00
CA GLU A 165 7.24 -17.16 1.33
C GLU A 165 5.90 -17.19 0.61
N GLU A 166 4.92 -16.45 1.13
CA GLU A 166 3.58 -16.33 0.56
C GLU A 166 3.11 -14.88 0.54
N ALA A 167 2.37 -14.49 -0.51
CA ALA A 167 1.82 -13.14 -0.64
C ALA A 167 0.93 -12.75 0.55
N GLY A 168 0.21 -13.72 1.12
CA GLY A 168 -0.66 -13.53 2.28
C GLY A 168 0.05 -12.99 3.52
N GLN A 169 1.35 -13.26 3.68
CA GLN A 169 2.16 -12.76 4.79
C GLN A 169 2.34 -11.22 4.75
N ALA A 170 2.13 -10.60 3.59
CA ALA A 170 2.18 -9.14 3.43
C ALA A 170 0.81 -8.47 3.64
N PHE A 171 -0.29 -9.22 3.74
CA PHE A 171 -1.64 -8.64 3.84
C PHE A 171 -1.88 -7.97 5.19
N HIS A 172 -2.59 -6.84 5.15
CA HIS A 172 -3.06 -6.09 6.30
C HIS A 172 -4.58 -6.23 6.43
N GLY A 173 -4.98 -7.19 7.26
CA GLY A 173 -6.39 -7.50 7.53
C GLY A 173 -6.99 -8.45 6.49
N VAL A 174 -8.33 -8.45 6.43
CA VAL A 174 -9.13 -9.28 5.56
C VAL A 174 -10.25 -8.45 4.92
N LEU A 175 -10.74 -8.91 3.77
CA LEU A 175 -11.86 -8.32 3.04
C LEU A 175 -13.14 -9.06 3.43
N GLU A 176 -13.87 -8.49 4.40
CA GLU A 176 -15.13 -9.03 4.88
C GLU A 176 -16.13 -7.90 5.17
N PRO A 177 -17.45 -8.19 5.19
CA PRO A 177 -18.45 -7.21 5.58
C PRO A 177 -18.16 -6.56 6.94
N GLY A 178 -18.23 -5.23 7.01
CA GLY A 178 -17.95 -4.44 8.22
C GLY A 178 -16.48 -4.06 8.42
N ALA A 179 -15.55 -4.69 7.71
CA ALA A 179 -14.15 -4.31 7.76
C ALA A 179 -13.91 -2.92 7.12
N PRO A 180 -12.87 -2.18 7.55
CA PRO A 180 -12.45 -0.96 6.86
C PRO A 180 -12.12 -1.24 5.40
N ALA A 181 -12.56 -0.37 4.49
CA ALA A 181 -12.27 -0.47 3.06
C ALA A 181 -10.78 -0.14 2.79
N ARG A 182 -9.92 -1.15 2.97
CA ARG A 182 -8.46 -1.10 2.81
C ARG A 182 -8.00 -2.25 1.94
N PHE A 183 -7.78 -1.96 0.67
CA PHE A 183 -7.41 -2.96 -0.32
C PHE A 183 -6.49 -2.38 -1.38
N ALA A 184 -5.79 -3.26 -2.07
CA ALA A 184 -4.94 -2.94 -3.19
C ALA A 184 -5.30 -3.81 -4.39
N VAL A 185 -4.97 -3.33 -5.58
CA VAL A 185 -5.15 -4.07 -6.83
C VAL A 185 -3.86 -4.09 -7.60
N PHE A 186 -3.50 -5.27 -8.12
CA PHE A 186 -2.24 -5.54 -8.80
C PHE A 186 -2.51 -6.07 -10.19
N ALA A 187 -1.86 -5.48 -11.20
CA ALA A 187 -1.94 -5.93 -12.59
C ALA A 187 -1.04 -7.15 -12.84
N VAL A 188 -1.29 -8.22 -12.10
CA VAL A 188 -0.69 -9.55 -12.29
C VAL A 188 -1.74 -10.51 -12.84
N THR A 189 -1.31 -11.58 -13.51
CA THR A 189 -2.22 -12.52 -14.19
C THR A 189 -3.15 -13.25 -13.22
N ASP A 190 -2.60 -13.72 -12.12
CA ASP A 190 -3.30 -14.52 -11.11
C ASP A 190 -2.67 -14.32 -9.71
N PRO A 191 -3.32 -14.79 -8.63
CA PRO A 191 -2.82 -14.62 -7.27
C PRO A 191 -1.42 -15.21 -7.01
N GLY A 192 -1.01 -16.26 -7.72
CA GLY A 192 0.31 -16.88 -7.58
C GLY A 192 1.45 -15.97 -8.02
N ALA A 193 1.20 -15.05 -8.95
CA ALA A 193 2.20 -14.08 -9.44
C ALA A 193 2.41 -12.89 -8.50
N LEU A 194 1.58 -12.70 -7.46
CA LEU A 194 1.66 -11.54 -6.54
C LEU A 194 3.02 -11.42 -5.87
N LEU A 195 3.59 -12.54 -5.40
CA LEU A 195 4.84 -12.51 -4.64
C LEU A 195 6.02 -12.02 -5.49
N ALA A 196 6.07 -12.42 -6.76
CA ALA A 196 7.15 -12.08 -7.68
C ALA A 196 6.98 -10.69 -8.33
N GLU A 197 5.74 -10.27 -8.61
CA GLU A 197 5.48 -9.11 -9.47
C GLU A 197 4.67 -8.00 -8.78
N GLY A 198 3.97 -8.31 -7.69
CA GLY A 198 3.01 -7.42 -7.04
C GLY A 198 3.61 -6.09 -6.59
N ALA A 199 4.87 -6.10 -6.16
CA ALA A 199 5.55 -4.92 -5.64
C ALA A 199 5.66 -3.76 -6.64
N THR A 200 5.53 -3.99 -7.95
CA THR A 200 5.68 -2.94 -8.98
C THR A 200 4.48 -2.84 -9.92
N THR A 201 3.48 -3.69 -9.74
CA THR A 201 2.29 -3.80 -10.60
C THR A 201 1.02 -3.26 -9.95
N CYS A 202 1.11 -2.65 -8.76
CA CYS A 202 -0.04 -2.04 -8.11
C CYS A 202 -0.65 -0.91 -8.97
N VAL A 203 -1.94 -1.06 -9.30
CA VAL A 203 -2.72 -0.11 -10.10
C VAL A 203 -3.68 0.72 -9.26
N ALA A 204 -4.04 0.27 -8.05
CA ALA A 204 -4.93 0.99 -7.17
C ALA A 204 -4.64 0.66 -5.70
N THR A 205 -4.67 1.68 -4.84
CA THR A 205 -4.64 1.53 -3.38
C THR A 205 -5.78 2.32 -2.79
N VAL A 206 -6.64 1.66 -2.02
CA VAL A 206 -7.82 2.24 -1.40
C VAL A 206 -7.67 2.20 0.12
N ILE A 207 -7.93 3.34 0.78
CA ILE A 207 -7.97 3.44 2.24
C ILE A 207 -9.20 4.24 2.64
N GLY A 208 -10.05 3.65 3.50
CA GLY A 208 -11.30 4.27 3.94
C GLY A 208 -12.22 4.62 2.77
N GLY A 209 -12.28 3.74 1.76
CA GLY A 209 -13.08 3.93 0.54
C GLY A 209 -12.56 4.99 -0.42
N ARG A 210 -11.43 5.64 -0.11
CA ARG A 210 -10.79 6.64 -0.97
C ARG A 210 -9.68 6.01 -1.78
N LEU A 211 -9.68 6.25 -3.09
CA LEU A 211 -8.61 5.85 -4.00
C LEU A 211 -7.41 6.78 -3.81
N LEU A 212 -6.41 6.33 -3.06
CA LEU A 212 -5.22 7.12 -2.70
C LEU A 212 -4.04 6.93 -3.66
N HIS A 213 -4.00 5.79 -4.36
CA HIS A 213 -3.14 5.57 -5.51
C HIS A 213 -3.98 5.09 -6.68
N ARG A 214 -3.64 5.57 -7.87
CA ARG A 214 -4.14 5.07 -9.14
C ARG A 214 -3.03 5.17 -10.17
N ARG A 215 -2.59 4.05 -10.73
CA ARG A 215 -1.75 4.04 -11.92
C ARG A 215 -2.62 4.38 -13.12
N ARG A 216 -2.15 5.33 -13.94
CA ARG A 216 -2.80 5.70 -15.20
C ARG A 216 -2.51 4.67 -16.27
#